data_AF-A0A7Y3GYY8-F1
#
_entry.id   AF-A0A7Y3GYY8-F1
#
_cell.length_a   1.000
_cell.length_b   1.000
_cell.length_c   1.000
_cell.angle_alpha   90.00
_cell.angle_beta   90.00
_cell.angle_gamma   90.00
#
_symmetry.space_group_name_H-M   'P 1'
#
loop_
_entity.id
_entity.type
_entity.pdbx_description
1 polymer ?
#
loop_
_entity_poly.entity_id
_entity_poly.type
_entity_poly.pdbx_seq_one_letter_code
_entity_poly.pdbx_strand_id
1 'polypeptide(L)' 'MAARATASGTISFGLVSIPVKLYTAASSKAVRFNMLDPNDHARVKQQYVNANSGEVV' A
#
# COMPACT_ATOMS: atom_id res chain seq x y z
N MET A 1 -6.56 -10.31 13.68
CA MET A 1 -5.66 -9.14 13.56
C MET A 1 -6.29 -7.99 14.32
N ALA A 2 -5.54 -7.34 15.23
CA ALA A 2 -6.03 -6.15 15.93
C ALA A 2 -6.19 -4.97 14.96
N ALA A 3 -7.14 -4.07 15.22
CA ALA A 3 -7.34 -2.88 14.40
C ALA A 3 -6.09 -1.98 14.46
N ARG A 4 -5.42 -1.80 13.32
CA ARG A 4 -4.29 -0.88 13.18
C ARG A 4 -4.82 0.49 12.80
N ALA A 5 -4.35 1.54 13.49
CA ALA A 5 -4.65 2.91 13.10
C ALA A 5 -4.09 3.20 11.70
N THR A 6 -4.92 3.74 10.82
CA THR A 6 -4.55 4.14 9.46
C THR A 6 -3.71 5.42 9.49
N ALA A 7 -3.99 6.31 10.44
CA ALA A 7 -3.23 7.53 10.67
C ALA A 7 -3.41 8.04 12.12
N SER A 8 -2.51 8.92 12.55
CA SER A 8 -2.61 9.69 13.78
C SER A 8 -2.64 11.17 13.47
N GLY A 9 -3.41 11.95 14.21
CA GLY A 9 -3.49 13.39 14.03
C GLY A 9 -4.02 14.09 15.27
N THR A 10 -4.22 15.40 15.17
CA THR A 10 -4.77 16.25 16.23
C THR A 10 -5.95 17.03 15.70
N ILE A 11 -7.07 17.02 16.43
CA ILE A 11 -8.21 17.88 16.12
C ILE A 11 -8.16 19.06 17.08
N SER A 12 -8.15 20.28 16.53
CA SER A 12 -8.07 21.52 17.30
C SER A 12 -9.37 22.31 17.20
N PHE A 13 -9.90 22.76 18.33
CA PHE A 13 -11.07 23.62 18.44
C PHE A 13 -10.77 24.81 19.35
N GLY A 14 -10.65 26.00 18.77
CA GLY A 14 -10.25 27.21 19.50
C GLY A 14 -8.89 27.01 20.18
N LEU A 15 -8.91 26.87 21.52
CA LEU A 15 -7.71 26.69 22.35
C LEU A 15 -7.47 25.22 22.79
N VAL A 16 -8.31 24.27 22.37
CA VAL A 16 -8.21 22.86 22.77
C VAL A 16 -7.66 22.02 21.63
N SER A 17 -6.65 21.19 21.91
CA SER A 17 -6.07 20.24 20.95
C SER A 17 -6.17 18.81 21.50
N ILE A 18 -6.78 17.91 20.73
CA ILE A 18 -7.04 16.52 21.13
C ILE A 18 -6.33 15.57 20.15
N PRO A 19 -5.42 14.70 20.63
CA PRO A 19 -4.81 13.68 19.79
C PRO A 19 -5.81 12.57 19.47
N VAL A 20 -5.90 12.19 18.20
CA VAL A 20 -6.84 11.18 17.70
C VAL A 20 -6.11 10.13 16.84
N LYS A 21 -6.70 8.93 16.78
CA LYS A 21 -6.28 7.84 15.89
C LYS A 21 -7.41 7.53 14.93
N LEU A 22 -7.10 7.47 13.64
CA LEU A 22 -8.04 7.16 12.57
C LEU A 22 -8.06 5.66 12.32
N TYR A 23 -9.26 5.07 12.25
CA TYR A 23 -9.46 3.65 11.96
C TYR A 23 -10.41 3.51 10.77
N THR A 24 -10.08 2.60 9.84
CA THR A 24 -10.93 2.31 8.69
C THR A 24 -12.16 1.51 9.12
N ALA A 25 -13.35 2.09 8.97
CA ALA A 25 -14.62 1.45 9.34
C ALA A 25 -15.03 0.32 8.38
N ALA A 26 -14.77 0.49 7.08
CA ALA A 26 -15.03 -0.51 6.05
C ALA A 26 -13.93 -0.46 4.99
N SER A 27 -13.48 -1.63 4.53
CA SER A 27 -12.55 -1.77 3.41
C SER A 27 -13.18 -2.68 2.37
N SER A 28 -13.23 -2.25 1.12
CA SER A 28 -13.58 -3.14 0.02
C SER A 28 -12.50 -4.21 -0.13
N LYS A 29 -12.92 -5.46 -0.37
CA LYS A 29 -12.01 -6.55 -0.72
C LYS A 29 -12.04 -6.74 -2.22
N ALA A 30 -10.88 -6.63 -2.86
CA ALA A 30 -10.69 -6.98 -4.27
C ALA A 30 -9.66 -8.11 -4.37
N VAL A 31 -9.88 -9.04 -5.30
CA VAL A 31 -8.92 -10.10 -5.60
C VAL A 31 -7.77 -9.48 -6.39
N ARG A 32 -6.54 -9.66 -5.92
CA ARG A 32 -5.32 -9.30 -6.63
C ARG A 32 -4.51 -10.56 -6.88
N PHE A 33 -4.13 -10.76 -8.14
CA PHE A 33 -3.25 -11.86 -8.53
C PHE A 33 -1.80 -11.38 -8.49
N ASN A 34 -0.89 -12.29 -8.17
CA ASN A 34 0.54 -12.07 -8.37
C ASN A 34 0.91 -12.66 -9.72
N MET A 35 1.78 -11.99 -10.45
CA MET A 35 2.34 -12.54 -11.67
C MET A 35 3.37 -13.60 -11.28
N LEU A 36 3.21 -14.81 -11.78
CA LEU A 36 4.07 -15.96 -11.51
C LEU A 36 4.73 -16.42 -12.80
N ASP A 37 5.98 -16.88 -12.72
CA ASP A 37 6.63 -17.57 -13.83
C ASP A 37 5.92 -18.93 -14.06
N PRO A 38 5.63 -19.30 -15.32
CA PRO A 38 4.93 -20.54 -15.63
C PRO A 38 5.74 -21.82 -15.33
N ASN A 39 7.08 -21.73 -15.24
CA ASN A 39 7.95 -22.89 -15.08
C ASN A 39 8.19 -23.24 -13.61
N ASP A 40 8.44 -22.25 -12.76
CA ASP A 40 8.82 -22.45 -11.35
C ASP A 40 7.80 -21.86 -10.34
N HIS A 41 6.74 -21.20 -10.83
CA HIS A 41 5.72 -20.52 -10.04
C HIS A 41 6.26 -19.47 -9.05
N ALA A 42 7.48 -18.97 -9.27
CA ALA A 42 8.05 -17.89 -8.49
C ALA A 42 7.39 -16.55 -8.86
N ARG A 43 7.33 -15.62 -7.90
CA ARG A 43 6.80 -14.27 -8.14
C ARG A 43 7.79 -13.45 -8.97
N VAL A 44 7.32 -12.90 -10.09
CA VAL A 44 8.14 -12.00 -10.91
C VAL A 44 8.11 -10.57 -10.37
N LYS A 45 9.20 -9.83 -10.58
CA LYS A 45 9.30 -8.39 -10.28
C LYS A 45 9.12 -7.59 -11.56
N GLN A 46 8.50 -6.42 -11.46
CA GLN A 46 8.43 -5.50 -12.59
C GLN A 46 9.70 -4.67 -12.67
N GLN A 47 10.21 -4.47 -13.87
CA GLN A 47 11.43 -3.72 -14.15
C GLN A 47 11.22 -2.94 -15.44
N TYR A 48 11.58 -1.65 -15.44
CA TYR A 48 11.56 -0.86 -16.66
C TYR A 48 12.88 -1.06 -17.38
N VAL A 49 12.80 -1.24 -18.70
CA VAL A 49 13.97 -1.45 -19.55
C VAL A 49 13.92 -0.44 -20.68
N ASN A 50 15.02 0.27 -20.91
CA ASN A 50 15.14 1.22 -22.01
C ASN A 50 15.03 0.46 -23.35
N ALA A 51 14.07 0.84 -24.20
CA ALA A 51 13.81 0.15 -25.45
C ALA A 51 14.96 0.22 -26.46
N ASN A 52 15.83 1.22 -26.35
CA ASN A 52 16.94 1.43 -27.28
C ASN A 52 18.26 0.85 -26.75
N SER A 53 18.57 1.01 -25.45
CA SER A 53 19.84 0.52 -24.87
C SER A 53 19.73 -0.86 -24.22
N GLY A 54 18.53 -1.36 -23.92
CA GLY A 54 18.35 -2.61 -23.19
C GLY A 54 18.73 -2.54 -21.71
N GLU A 55 19.07 -1.34 -21.23
CA GLU A 55 19.48 -1.11 -19.83
C GLU A 55 18.27 -0.98 -18.91
N VAL A 56 18.45 -1.43 -17.67
CA VAL A 56 17.46 -1.33 -16.59
C VAL A 56 17.38 0.09 -16.04
N VAL A 57 16.16 0.57 -15.79
CA VAL A 57 15.86 1.87 -15.13
C VAL A 57 15.11 1.67 -13.83
#